data_AF-A0A6J8B5V7-F1
#
_entry.id   AF-A0A6J8B5V7-F1
#
_cell.length_a   1.000
_cell.length_b   1.000
_cell.length_c   1.000
_cell.angle_alpha   90.00
_cell.angle_beta   90.00
_cell.angle_gamma   90.00
#
_symmetry.space_group_name_H-M   'P 1'
#
loop_
_entity.id
_entity.type
_entity.pdbx_description
1 polymer ?
#
loop_
_entity_poly.entity_id
_entity_poly.type
_entity_poly.pdbx_seq_one_letter_code
_entity_poly.pdbx_strand_id
1 'polypeptide(L)'
;MQSIKEVTIKMTLRLGCKELYHIFLDHMKIVKMLTGVAIIKIQKNDPEQTTEIPLPFNLGGTECKVFFDLETTGLGRHSDIIQIAAKANSNSFNSYVIPRVDIQIEASKITGITYIHGTNKMYVRGEIVEPVSLHKALLDFIHFLKEQNQPIIQGHNICNFDIPVIVKKFKESNLFSTFCETVKGFIDTMKVARKYIPKNDVENFKQQTLVKQFVGENYSARIAIEDVDSLKTLNDRKFTSLVKFDDVFSVLYHNYMDSYSDLLRNKIVSMPVCMQLARDGISLKHLKLASDVNGLKFVLPDHKIPPKSVNSIQDYFQIEE
;
A
#
# COMPACT_ATOMS: atom_id res chain seq x y z
N MET A 1 4.05 22.04 22.92
CA MET A 1 2.71 21.71 23.47
C MET A 1 1.88 21.13 22.33
N GLN A 2 1.87 19.80 22.18
CA GLN A 2 1.11 19.14 21.11
C GLN A 2 -0.38 19.15 21.47
N SER A 3 -1.22 19.67 20.56
CA SER A 3 -2.67 19.70 20.73
C SER A 3 -3.24 18.29 20.57
N ILE A 4 -3.86 17.77 21.62
CA ILE A 4 -4.64 16.53 21.61
C ILE A 4 -5.93 16.80 20.83
N LYS A 5 -6.17 16.08 19.73
CA LYS A 5 -7.50 16.00 19.09
C LYS A 5 -8.17 14.72 19.56
N GLU A 6 -9.34 14.86 20.20
CA GLU A 6 -10.19 13.75 20.62
C GLU A 6 -10.79 13.05 19.40
N VAL A 7 -10.78 11.72 19.41
CA VAL A 7 -11.54 10.92 18.45
C VAL A 7 -12.35 9.90 19.22
N THR A 8 -13.67 9.90 18.98
CA THR A 8 -14.64 8.98 19.57
C THR A 8 -14.80 7.76 18.68
N ILE A 9 -14.61 6.55 19.22
CA ILE A 9 -14.95 5.31 18.52
C ILE A 9 -16.19 4.70 19.19
N LYS A 10 -17.23 4.42 18.40
CA LYS A 10 -18.42 3.68 18.82
C LYS A 10 -18.24 2.20 18.48
N MET A 11 -18.19 1.34 19.49
CA MET A 11 -18.36 -0.11 19.30
C MET A 11 -19.77 -0.52 19.75
N THR A 12 -20.47 -1.28 18.93
CA THR A 12 -21.75 -1.91 19.30
C THR A 12 -21.46 -3.35 19.72
N LEU A 13 -21.44 -3.61 21.03
CA LEU A 13 -21.38 -4.98 21.56
C LEU A 13 -22.75 -5.64 21.37
N ARG A 14 -22.81 -6.78 20.67
CA ARG A 14 -24.00 -7.64 20.70
C ARG A 14 -24.05 -8.36 22.04
N LEU A 15 -25.16 -8.17 22.75
CA LEU A 15 -25.47 -8.81 24.03
C LEU A 15 -25.42 -10.34 23.89
N GLY A 16 -24.48 -10.98 24.60
CA GLY A 16 -24.41 -12.45 24.63
C GLY A 16 -23.34 -13.04 25.53
N CYS A 17 -22.16 -12.43 25.63
CA CYS A 17 -21.04 -13.03 26.40
C CYS A 17 -20.68 -12.18 27.62
N LYS A 18 -21.24 -12.52 28.79
CA LYS A 18 -20.85 -11.92 30.09
C LYS A 18 -19.41 -12.28 30.50
N GLU A 19 -18.83 -13.33 29.93
CA GLU A 19 -17.48 -13.80 30.30
C GLU A 19 -16.35 -13.01 29.61
N LEU A 20 -16.59 -12.48 28.40
CA LEU A 20 -15.64 -11.58 27.71
C LEU A 20 -15.51 -10.23 28.42
N TYR A 21 -16.48 -9.87 29.27
CA TYR A 21 -16.51 -8.60 30.01
C TYR A 21 -15.45 -8.56 31.12
N HIS A 22 -15.10 -9.70 31.72
CA HIS A 22 -14.13 -9.76 32.82
C HIS A 22 -12.68 -9.87 32.31
N ILE A 23 -12.46 -10.61 31.22
CA ILE A 23 -11.12 -10.74 30.59
C ILE A 23 -10.64 -9.40 30.01
N PHE A 24 -11.57 -8.53 29.60
CA PHE A 24 -11.28 -7.20 29.03
C PHE A 24 -10.75 -6.19 30.06
N LEU A 25 -10.96 -6.42 31.37
CA LEU A 25 -10.62 -5.46 32.43
C LEU A 25 -9.18 -5.62 32.96
N ASP A 26 -8.56 -6.78 32.83
CA ASP A 26 -7.30 -7.07 33.53
C ASP A 26 -6.03 -6.55 32.83
N HIS A 27 -6.11 -6.13 31.57
CA HIS A 27 -4.94 -5.66 30.80
C HIS A 27 -4.93 -4.16 30.45
N MET A 28 -5.91 -3.38 30.92
CA MET A 28 -5.92 -1.93 30.70
C MET A 28 -6.13 -1.18 32.02
N LYS A 29 -5.21 -0.25 32.34
CA LYS A 29 -5.37 0.71 33.45
C LYS A 29 -6.59 1.59 33.18
N ILE A 30 -7.76 1.20 33.69
CA ILE A 30 -9.04 1.88 33.47
C ILE A 30 -9.25 2.99 34.51
N VAL A 31 -9.49 4.21 34.03
CA VAL A 31 -10.05 5.32 34.81
C VAL A 31 -11.57 5.35 34.60
N LYS A 32 -12.29 5.20 35.72
CA LYS A 32 -13.70 5.54 36.03
C LYS A 32 -14.77 5.41 34.92
N MET A 33 -15.68 4.46 35.11
CA MET A 33 -16.89 4.25 34.30
C MET A 33 -17.98 5.30 34.59
N LEU A 34 -18.45 5.98 33.54
CA LEU A 34 -19.83 6.42 33.41
C LEU A 34 -20.31 5.95 32.03
N THR A 35 -21.44 5.24 32.00
CA THR A 35 -22.20 4.90 30.78
C THR A 35 -21.55 3.99 29.73
N GLY A 36 -20.88 2.90 30.13
CA GLY A 36 -20.64 1.76 29.23
C GLY A 36 -19.67 2.01 28.05
N VAL A 37 -18.77 2.99 28.19
CA VAL A 37 -17.73 3.31 27.21
C VAL A 37 -16.36 3.08 27.85
N ALA A 38 -15.52 2.26 27.21
CA ALA A 38 -14.11 2.11 27.59
C ALA A 38 -13.28 3.19 26.89
N ILE A 39 -12.47 3.93 27.65
CA ILE A 39 -11.57 4.97 27.14
C ILE A 39 -10.15 4.41 27.17
N ILE A 40 -9.55 4.20 26.00
CA ILE A 40 -8.18 3.72 25.86
C ILE A 40 -7.28 4.88 25.39
N LYS A 41 -6.16 5.10 26.08
CA LYS A 41 -5.08 6.01 25.64
C LYS A 41 -3.93 5.18 25.07
N ILE A 42 -3.67 5.29 23.77
CA ILE A 42 -2.42 4.80 23.14
C ILE A 42 -1.82 5.93 22.30
N GLN A 43 -0.53 6.21 22.50
CA GLN A 43 0.25 7.08 21.61
C GLN A 43 0.43 6.37 20.27
N LYS A 44 -0.30 6.81 19.22
CA LYS A 44 -0.06 6.37 17.85
C LYS A 44 1.15 7.10 17.29
N ASN A 45 2.26 6.38 17.14
CA ASN A 45 3.36 6.73 16.25
C ASN A 45 3.81 5.55 15.37
N ASP A 46 3.19 4.37 15.52
CA ASP A 46 3.53 3.17 14.77
C ASP A 46 2.30 2.66 13.99
N PRO A 47 2.28 2.81 12.65
CA PRO A 47 1.15 2.35 11.84
C PRO A 47 0.97 0.83 11.88
N GLU A 48 1.99 0.08 12.31
CA GLU A 48 1.94 -1.39 12.43
C GLU A 48 1.23 -1.84 13.72
N GLN A 49 1.07 -0.96 14.72
CA GLN A 49 0.44 -1.28 15.99
C GLN A 49 -1.07 -1.00 15.98
N THR A 50 -1.81 -2.02 15.57
CA THR A 50 -3.27 -2.07 15.69
C THR A 50 -3.68 -3.16 16.70
N THR A 51 -4.77 -2.92 17.42
CA THR A 51 -5.33 -3.83 18.45
C THR A 51 -6.65 -4.46 18.00
N GLU A 52 -7.10 -4.15 16.78
CA GLU A 52 -8.36 -4.59 16.21
C GLU A 52 -8.08 -5.23 14.85
N ILE A 53 -8.71 -6.37 14.59
CA ILE A 53 -8.60 -7.00 13.27
C ILE A 53 -9.36 -6.12 12.28
N PRO A 54 -8.70 -5.65 11.20
CA PRO A 54 -9.36 -4.78 10.24
C PRO A 54 -10.51 -5.53 9.58
N LEU A 55 -11.63 -4.84 9.38
CA LEU A 55 -12.69 -5.33 8.53
C LEU A 55 -12.17 -5.44 7.08
N PRO A 56 -12.76 -6.35 6.26
CA PRO A 56 -12.48 -6.40 4.85
C PRO A 56 -12.59 -5.01 4.22
N PHE A 57 -11.63 -4.67 3.36
CA PHE A 57 -11.54 -3.34 2.77
C PHE A 57 -12.83 -3.01 1.99
N ASN A 58 -13.43 -1.84 2.26
CA ASN A 58 -14.62 -1.38 1.55
C ASN A 58 -14.39 -0.04 0.86
N LEU A 59 -14.76 0.03 -0.43
CA LEU A 59 -14.80 1.26 -1.20
C LEU A 59 -16.13 1.96 -0.92
N GLY A 60 -16.07 3.16 -0.37
CA GLY A 60 -17.21 4.05 -0.19
C GLY A 60 -17.70 4.69 -1.50
N GLY A 61 -16.96 4.50 -2.60
CA GLY A 61 -17.31 5.01 -3.93
C GLY A 61 -16.95 6.48 -4.15
N THR A 62 -16.35 7.13 -3.15
CA THR A 62 -15.95 8.55 -3.17
C THR A 62 -14.43 8.72 -3.17
N GLU A 63 -13.67 7.62 -3.09
CA GLU A 63 -12.22 7.63 -3.06
C GLU A 63 -11.63 8.18 -4.36
N CYS A 64 -10.61 9.02 -4.21
CA CYS A 64 -9.85 9.55 -5.34
C CYS A 64 -8.82 8.52 -5.82
N LYS A 65 -8.84 8.21 -7.12
CA LYS A 65 -7.80 7.41 -7.77
C LYS A 65 -6.60 8.30 -8.08
N VAL A 66 -5.43 7.91 -7.59
CA VAL A 66 -4.16 8.59 -7.84
C VAL A 66 -3.28 7.67 -8.69
N PHE A 67 -3.16 7.96 -9.98
CA PHE A 67 -2.24 7.25 -10.87
C PHE A 67 -0.80 7.60 -10.50
N PHE A 68 0.10 6.62 -10.46
CA PHE A 68 1.42 6.78 -9.88
C PHE A 68 2.45 5.90 -10.59
N ASP A 69 3.65 6.45 -10.76
CA ASP A 69 4.81 5.76 -11.32
C ASP A 69 6.13 6.37 -10.79
N LEU A 70 7.20 5.58 -10.78
CA LEU A 70 8.54 5.99 -10.39
C LEU A 70 9.56 5.72 -11.50
N GLU A 71 10.47 6.67 -11.67
CA GLU A 71 11.77 6.37 -12.29
C GLU A 71 12.84 6.21 -11.20
N THR A 72 13.73 5.24 -11.40
CA THR A 72 14.79 4.91 -10.43
C THR A 72 16.16 4.83 -11.10
N THR A 73 17.23 4.86 -10.28
CA THR A 73 18.61 4.68 -10.78
C THR A 73 18.89 3.29 -11.37
N GLY A 74 17.96 2.34 -11.26
CA GLY A 74 18.10 0.96 -11.72
C GLY A 74 16.95 0.06 -11.24
N LEU A 75 16.96 -1.22 -11.62
CA LEU A 75 15.87 -2.18 -11.38
C LEU A 75 15.85 -2.81 -9.98
N GLY A 76 16.75 -2.41 -9.08
CA GLY A 76 16.81 -2.93 -7.71
C GLY A 76 15.83 -2.22 -6.77
N ARG A 77 15.29 -2.94 -5.78
CA ARG A 77 14.45 -2.35 -4.70
C ARG A 77 15.22 -1.42 -3.74
N HIS A 78 16.52 -1.28 -3.94
CA HIS A 78 17.38 -0.37 -3.19
C HIS A 78 17.84 0.83 -4.01
N SER A 79 17.46 0.88 -5.30
CA SER A 79 17.75 2.02 -6.16
C SER A 79 17.24 3.32 -5.55
N ASP A 80 17.85 4.42 -5.98
CA ASP A 80 17.35 5.74 -5.66
C ASP A 80 16.24 6.13 -6.61
N ILE A 81 15.29 6.91 -6.10
CA ILE A 81 14.23 7.50 -6.91
C ILE A 81 14.84 8.70 -7.63
N ILE A 82 14.60 8.82 -8.93
CA ILE A 82 15.02 9.96 -9.76
C ILE A 82 13.84 10.75 -10.31
N GLN A 83 12.63 10.16 -10.33
CA GLN A 83 11.39 10.86 -10.62
C GLN A 83 10.24 10.24 -9.83
N ILE A 84 9.35 11.09 -9.32
CA ILE A 84 8.05 10.70 -8.78
C ILE A 84 6.99 11.41 -9.63
N ALA A 85 6.09 10.65 -10.26
CA ALA A 85 4.94 11.22 -10.95
C ALA A 85 3.64 10.68 -10.37
N ALA A 86 2.64 11.55 -10.28
CA ALA A 86 1.29 11.14 -9.97
C ALA A 86 0.24 12.03 -10.61
N LYS A 87 -0.97 11.50 -10.81
CA LYS A 87 -2.11 12.25 -11.36
C LYS A 87 -3.40 11.85 -10.67
N ALA A 88 -4.16 12.86 -10.27
CA ALA A 88 -5.44 12.73 -9.60
C ALA A 88 -6.40 13.75 -10.22
N ASN A 89 -7.47 13.28 -10.85
CA ASN A 89 -8.40 14.14 -11.59
C ASN A 89 -7.66 15.00 -12.65
N SER A 90 -7.76 16.33 -12.52
CA SER A 90 -7.04 17.33 -13.34
C SER A 90 -5.68 17.74 -12.78
N ASN A 91 -5.35 17.32 -11.56
CA ASN A 91 -4.11 17.72 -10.88
C ASN A 91 -3.01 16.69 -11.16
N SER A 92 -1.80 17.19 -11.40
CA SER A 92 -0.61 16.37 -11.61
C SER A 92 0.49 16.75 -10.63
N PHE A 93 1.24 15.77 -10.20
CA PHE A 93 2.48 15.89 -9.44
C PHE A 93 3.61 15.30 -10.27
N ASN A 94 4.71 16.04 -10.41
CA ASN A 94 5.89 15.57 -11.11
C ASN A 94 7.13 16.19 -10.45
N SER A 95 7.98 15.37 -9.86
CA SER A 95 9.18 15.83 -9.15
C SER A 95 10.37 14.99 -9.57
N TYR A 96 11.43 15.67 -10.01
CA TYR A 96 12.74 15.08 -10.22
C TYR A 96 13.54 15.08 -8.92
N VAL A 97 14.31 14.02 -8.66
CA VAL A 97 14.95 13.79 -7.37
C VAL A 97 16.44 13.58 -7.53
N ILE A 98 17.24 14.28 -6.74
CA ILE A 98 18.69 14.12 -6.71
C ILE A 98 19.04 12.69 -6.23
N PRO A 99 19.66 11.84 -7.07
CA PRO A 99 20.10 10.52 -6.63
C PRO A 99 21.39 10.62 -5.80
N ARG A 100 21.63 9.64 -4.92
CA ARG A 100 22.87 9.53 -4.13
C ARG A 100 23.97 8.77 -4.90
N VAL A 101 23.57 8.01 -5.92
CA VAL A 101 24.43 7.17 -6.75
C VAL A 101 24.17 7.45 -8.23
N ASP A 102 25.15 7.13 -9.07
CA ASP A 102 25.00 7.25 -10.51
C ASP A 102 23.79 6.45 -11.03
N ILE A 103 23.11 7.02 -12.02
CA ILE A 103 22.03 6.35 -12.75
C ILE A 103 22.66 5.29 -13.64
N GLN A 104 22.19 4.04 -13.57
CA GLN A 104 22.67 2.97 -14.43
C GLN A 104 22.49 3.35 -15.91
N ILE A 105 23.41 2.89 -16.75
CA ILE A 105 23.41 3.20 -18.19
C ILE A 105 22.10 2.73 -18.84
N GLU A 106 21.63 1.54 -18.46
CA GLU A 106 20.38 0.95 -18.94
C GLU A 106 19.17 1.75 -18.50
N ALA A 107 19.14 2.21 -17.24
CA ALA A 107 18.08 3.09 -16.75
C ALA A 107 18.08 4.41 -17.53
N SER A 108 19.25 5.03 -17.71
CA SER A 108 19.40 6.28 -18.48
C SER A 108 18.97 6.13 -19.95
N LYS A 109 19.24 4.98 -20.58
CA LYS A 109 18.81 4.69 -21.96
C LYS A 109 17.29 4.59 -22.09
N ILE A 110 16.63 4.02 -21.10
CA ILE A 110 15.18 3.83 -21.09
C ILE A 110 14.49 5.17 -20.78
N THR A 111 14.95 5.85 -19.73
CA THR A 111 14.26 7.03 -19.20
C THR A 111 14.68 8.33 -19.90
N GLY A 112 15.88 8.33 -20.50
CA GLY A 112 16.53 9.56 -20.96
C GLY A 112 16.95 10.49 -19.83
N ILE A 113 16.92 10.04 -18.57
CA ILE A 113 17.32 10.84 -17.40
C ILE A 113 18.79 10.59 -17.11
N THR A 114 19.57 11.66 -16.98
CA THR A 114 20.97 11.61 -16.54
C THR A 114 21.22 12.62 -15.43
N TYR A 115 22.20 12.36 -14.57
CA TYR A 115 22.59 13.26 -13.47
C TYR A 115 24.11 13.39 -13.39
N ILE A 116 24.59 14.62 -13.24
CA ILE A 116 26.03 14.93 -13.13
C ILE A 116 26.33 15.46 -11.73
N HIS A 117 26.82 14.58 -10.84
CA HIS A 117 27.13 14.93 -9.44
C HIS A 117 28.06 16.14 -9.29
N GLY A 118 29.09 16.28 -10.13
CA GLY A 118 30.05 17.39 -10.03
C GLY A 118 29.45 18.78 -10.31
N THR A 119 28.29 18.85 -10.96
CA THR A 119 27.61 20.12 -11.28
C THR A 119 26.21 20.22 -10.70
N ASN A 120 25.73 19.16 -10.04
CA ASN A 120 24.34 18.99 -9.59
C ASN A 120 23.29 19.26 -10.67
N LYS A 121 23.59 18.89 -11.93
CA LYS A 121 22.65 19.07 -13.05
C LYS A 121 21.97 17.75 -13.39
N MET A 122 20.64 17.79 -13.47
CA MET A 122 19.84 16.72 -14.04
C MET A 122 19.40 17.09 -15.45
N TYR A 123 19.45 16.11 -16.35
CA TYR A 123 18.97 16.25 -17.71
C TYR A 123 17.90 15.23 -17.99
N VAL A 124 16.86 15.64 -18.72
CA VAL A 124 15.80 14.77 -19.23
C VAL A 124 15.80 14.92 -20.73
N ARG A 125 16.26 13.89 -21.45
CA ARG A 125 16.38 13.88 -22.91
C ARG A 125 17.20 15.05 -23.46
N GLY A 126 18.24 15.45 -22.73
CA GLY A 126 19.15 16.55 -23.10
C GLY A 126 18.76 17.91 -22.54
N GLU A 127 17.54 18.08 -22.04
CA GLU A 127 17.07 19.33 -21.44
C GLU A 127 17.34 19.38 -19.95
N ILE A 128 17.81 20.51 -19.44
CA ILE A 128 18.08 20.70 -18.01
C ILE A 128 16.75 20.79 -17.25
N VAL A 129 16.66 20.04 -16.17
CA VAL A 129 15.56 20.14 -15.19
C VAL A 129 16.14 20.40 -13.80
N GLU A 130 15.36 21.04 -12.93
CA GLU A 130 15.74 21.31 -11.55
C GLU A 130 15.30 20.16 -10.63
N PRO A 131 16.23 19.32 -10.15
CA PRO A 131 15.88 18.26 -9.21
C PRO A 131 15.82 18.80 -7.77
N VAL A 132 15.03 18.14 -6.92
CA VAL A 132 14.96 18.45 -5.49
C VAL A 132 15.56 17.34 -4.64
N SER A 133 15.78 17.60 -3.34
CA SER A 133 16.16 16.54 -2.42
C SER A 133 15.05 15.50 -2.26
N LEU A 134 15.42 14.25 -2.00
CA LEU A 134 14.46 13.16 -1.75
C LEU A 134 13.45 13.53 -0.66
N HIS A 135 13.91 14.08 0.46
CA HIS A 135 13.04 14.47 1.57
C HIS A 135 11.99 15.50 1.13
N LYS A 136 12.39 16.50 0.33
CA LYS A 136 11.45 17.50 -0.20
C LYS A 136 10.44 16.85 -1.15
N ALA A 137 10.89 16.02 -2.09
CA ALA A 137 9.99 15.33 -3.03
C ALA A 137 8.95 14.47 -2.31
N LEU A 138 9.34 13.73 -1.28
CA LEU A 138 8.43 12.90 -0.48
C LEU A 138 7.43 13.74 0.31
N LEU A 139 7.85 14.86 0.90
CA LEU A 139 6.95 15.79 1.58
C LEU A 139 5.94 16.42 0.62
N ASP A 140 6.41 16.91 -0.52
CA ASP A 140 5.53 17.51 -1.54
C ASP A 140 4.55 16.47 -2.09
N PHE A 141 4.99 15.21 -2.25
CA PHE A 141 4.10 14.12 -2.68
C PHE A 141 3.03 13.81 -1.62
N ILE A 142 3.38 13.78 -0.33
CA ILE A 142 2.40 13.66 0.75
C ILE A 142 1.41 14.83 0.72
N HIS A 143 1.87 16.07 0.51
CA HIS A 143 0.98 17.23 0.40
C HIS A 143 -0.01 17.07 -0.76
N PHE A 144 0.48 16.69 -1.94
CA PHE A 144 -0.37 16.38 -3.09
C PHE A 144 -1.43 15.32 -2.77
N LEU A 145 -1.05 14.24 -2.06
CA LEU A 145 -1.98 13.19 -1.66
C LEU A 145 -3.03 13.67 -0.64
N LYS A 146 -2.65 14.54 0.31
CA LYS A 146 -3.56 15.10 1.32
C LYS A 146 -4.64 16.01 0.74
N GLU A 147 -4.42 16.57 -0.44
CA GLU A 147 -5.43 17.34 -1.17
C GLU A 147 -6.50 16.45 -1.80
N GLN A 148 -6.29 15.12 -1.84
CA GLN A 148 -7.21 14.18 -2.45
C GLN A 148 -8.14 13.56 -1.40
N ASN A 149 -9.39 13.31 -1.76
CA ASN A 149 -10.32 12.61 -0.87
C ASN A 149 -9.96 11.12 -0.78
N GLN A 150 -9.44 10.69 0.38
CA GLN A 150 -9.15 9.27 0.69
C GLN A 150 -8.40 8.56 -0.47
N PRO A 151 -7.19 9.02 -0.82
CA PRO A 151 -6.52 8.60 -2.05
C PRO A 151 -6.21 7.10 -2.07
N ILE A 152 -6.51 6.47 -3.20
CA ILE A 152 -6.05 5.13 -3.54
C ILE A 152 -5.03 5.26 -4.65
N ILE A 153 -3.79 4.86 -4.35
CA ILE A 153 -2.69 4.92 -5.31
C ILE A 153 -2.81 3.73 -6.27
N GLN A 154 -2.86 4.02 -7.57
CA GLN A 154 -2.95 3.04 -8.64
C GLN A 154 -1.72 3.15 -9.52
N GLY A 155 -1.12 2.02 -9.85
CA GLY A 155 -0.01 1.99 -10.80
C GLY A 155 0.11 0.63 -11.46
N HIS A 156 1.04 0.48 -12.38
CA HIS A 156 1.21 -0.75 -13.14
C HIS A 156 2.40 -1.56 -12.63
N ASN A 157 2.15 -2.77 -12.09
CA ASN A 157 3.17 -3.59 -11.43
C ASN A 157 3.76 -2.98 -10.14
N ILE A 158 3.08 -1.98 -9.57
CA ILE A 158 3.57 -1.23 -8.40
C ILE A 158 3.75 -2.06 -7.14
N CYS A 159 3.00 -3.15 -6.97
CA CYS A 159 3.14 -4.00 -5.79
C CYS A 159 4.50 -4.71 -5.79
N ASN A 160 5.09 -4.95 -6.96
CA ASN A 160 6.34 -5.67 -7.06
C ASN A 160 7.58 -4.77 -7.03
N PHE A 161 7.43 -3.50 -7.44
CA PHE A 161 8.56 -2.58 -7.65
C PHE A 161 8.38 -1.25 -6.92
N ASP A 162 7.46 -0.41 -7.38
CA ASP A 162 7.36 0.98 -6.95
C ASP A 162 7.04 1.14 -5.47
N ILE A 163 6.05 0.39 -4.97
CA ILE A 163 5.65 0.44 -3.55
C ILE A 163 6.81 0.01 -2.63
N PRO A 164 7.49 -1.13 -2.86
CA PRO A 164 8.69 -1.47 -2.10
C PRO A 164 9.76 -0.37 -2.08
N VAL A 165 10.01 0.28 -3.23
CA VAL A 165 11.02 1.34 -3.34
C VAL A 165 10.60 2.57 -2.53
N ILE A 166 9.40 3.13 -2.78
CA ILE A 166 8.98 4.38 -2.14
C ILE A 166 8.72 4.21 -0.64
N VAL A 167 8.17 3.07 -0.19
CA VAL A 167 7.98 2.77 1.23
C VAL A 167 9.32 2.76 1.96
N LYS A 168 10.37 2.18 1.36
CA LYS A 168 11.72 2.23 1.93
C LYS A 168 12.19 3.69 2.08
N LYS A 169 11.99 4.53 1.07
CA LYS A 169 12.40 5.96 1.14
C LYS A 169 11.59 6.75 2.17
N PHE A 170 10.31 6.47 2.33
CA PHE A 170 9.49 7.04 3.40
C PHE A 170 9.98 6.64 4.80
N LYS A 171 10.38 5.37 4.99
CA LYS A 171 10.98 4.90 6.25
C LYS A 171 12.34 5.57 6.52
N GLU A 172 13.23 5.61 5.52
CA GLU A 172 14.53 6.31 5.60
C GLU A 172 14.38 7.80 5.95
N SER A 173 13.25 8.41 5.57
CA SER A 173 12.95 9.84 5.79
C SER A 173 12.09 10.12 7.03
N ASN A 174 11.74 9.12 7.84
CA ASN A 174 10.81 9.24 8.97
C ASN A 174 9.41 9.80 8.60
N LEU A 175 8.96 9.55 7.37
CA LEU A 175 7.68 10.02 6.83
C LEU A 175 6.65 8.90 6.66
N PHE A 176 7.00 7.66 7.01
CA PHE A 176 6.19 6.47 6.77
C PHE A 176 4.82 6.51 7.47
N SER A 177 4.75 6.91 8.74
CA SER A 177 3.47 7.02 9.47
C SER A 177 2.53 8.01 8.79
N THR A 178 3.03 9.21 8.47
CA THR A 178 2.27 10.25 7.76
C THR A 178 1.75 9.76 6.41
N PHE A 179 2.57 9.02 5.66
CA PHE A 179 2.17 8.41 4.40
C PHE A 179 1.06 7.38 4.58
N CYS A 180 1.18 6.48 5.56
CA CYS A 180 0.17 5.47 5.89
C CYS A 180 -1.17 6.08 6.32
N GLU A 181 -1.14 7.20 7.05
CA GLU A 181 -2.36 7.93 7.44
C GLU A 181 -3.02 8.67 6.28
N THR A 182 -2.27 8.99 5.23
CA THR A 182 -2.75 9.77 4.08
C THR A 182 -3.40 8.87 3.03
N VAL A 183 -2.84 7.68 2.79
CA VAL A 183 -3.26 6.80 1.69
C VAL A 183 -4.24 5.74 2.21
N LYS A 184 -5.35 5.52 1.50
CA LYS A 184 -6.33 4.50 1.88
C LYS A 184 -5.87 3.10 1.48
N GLY A 185 -5.18 2.97 0.35
CA GLY A 185 -4.66 1.69 -0.13
C GLY A 185 -4.05 1.80 -1.52
N PHE A 186 -3.71 0.64 -2.07
CA PHE A 186 -3.04 0.52 -3.37
C PHE A 186 -3.78 -0.39 -4.34
N ILE A 187 -3.66 -0.14 -5.64
CA ILE A 187 -4.12 -1.03 -6.70
C ILE A 187 -3.01 -1.26 -7.71
N ASP A 188 -2.67 -2.53 -7.92
CA ASP A 188 -1.75 -2.95 -8.98
C ASP A 188 -2.55 -3.32 -10.23
N THR A 189 -2.51 -2.44 -11.23
CA THR A 189 -3.28 -2.60 -12.46
C THR A 189 -2.79 -3.75 -13.34
N MET A 190 -1.54 -4.21 -13.19
CA MET A 190 -1.08 -5.42 -13.87
C MET A 190 -1.78 -6.65 -13.28
N LYS A 191 -1.97 -6.69 -11.95
CA LYS A 191 -2.73 -7.77 -11.28
C LYS A 191 -4.21 -7.74 -11.67
N VAL A 192 -4.81 -6.55 -11.74
CA VAL A 192 -6.19 -6.37 -12.23
C VAL A 192 -6.32 -6.88 -13.67
N ALA A 193 -5.40 -6.49 -14.55
CA ALA A 193 -5.40 -6.95 -15.95
C ALA A 193 -5.32 -8.48 -16.04
N ARG A 194 -4.39 -9.11 -15.33
CA ARG A 194 -4.24 -10.58 -15.31
C ARG A 194 -5.48 -11.31 -14.78
N LYS A 195 -6.22 -10.68 -13.86
CA LYS A 195 -7.39 -11.28 -13.22
C LYS A 195 -8.63 -11.22 -14.10
N TYR A 196 -8.84 -10.13 -14.84
CA TYR A 196 -10.10 -9.87 -15.54
C TYR A 196 -10.02 -9.76 -17.06
N ILE A 197 -8.82 -9.65 -17.64
CA ILE A 197 -8.64 -9.60 -19.09
C ILE A 197 -8.20 -10.99 -19.57
N PRO A 198 -8.97 -11.65 -20.47
CA PRO A 198 -8.57 -12.92 -21.05
C PRO A 198 -7.21 -12.82 -21.72
N LYS A 199 -6.35 -13.82 -21.48
CA LYS A 199 -4.98 -13.83 -22.03
C LYS A 199 -4.95 -13.81 -23.57
N ASN A 200 -5.99 -14.33 -24.22
CA ASN A 200 -6.11 -14.37 -25.68
C ASN A 200 -6.43 -12.99 -26.28
N ASP A 201 -6.88 -12.03 -25.47
CA ASP A 201 -7.23 -10.67 -25.95
C ASP A 201 -6.01 -9.75 -26.01
N VAL A 202 -4.87 -10.16 -25.41
CA VAL A 202 -3.66 -9.34 -25.27
C VAL A 202 -2.39 -10.16 -25.46
N GLU A 203 -1.42 -9.62 -26.20
CA GLU A 203 -0.12 -10.27 -26.41
C GLU A 203 0.63 -10.51 -25.08
N ASN A 204 0.63 -9.51 -24.21
CA ASN A 204 1.18 -9.57 -22.86
C ASN A 204 0.49 -8.50 -21.98
N PHE A 205 0.81 -8.47 -20.69
CA PHE A 205 0.16 -7.56 -19.73
C PHE A 205 1.00 -6.32 -19.40
N LYS A 206 1.99 -5.95 -20.23
CA LYS A 206 2.73 -4.69 -20.06
C LYS A 206 1.81 -3.50 -20.37
N GLN A 207 2.01 -2.38 -19.69
CA GLN A 207 1.20 -1.17 -19.87
C GLN A 207 1.12 -0.74 -21.34
N GLN A 208 2.26 -0.67 -22.05
CA GLN A 208 2.34 -0.36 -23.48
C GLN A 208 1.41 -1.24 -24.33
N THR A 209 1.40 -2.55 -24.08
CA THR A 209 0.54 -3.49 -24.80
C THR A 209 -0.93 -3.26 -24.49
N LEU A 210 -1.27 -2.98 -23.24
CA LEU A 210 -2.66 -2.72 -22.83
C LEU A 210 -3.17 -1.37 -23.37
N VAL A 211 -2.34 -0.33 -23.37
CA VAL A 211 -2.67 0.97 -23.96
C VAL A 211 -2.90 0.82 -25.46
N LYS A 212 -1.99 0.14 -26.17
CA LYS A 212 -2.17 -0.15 -27.59
C LYS A 212 -3.48 -0.89 -27.87
N GLN A 213 -3.78 -1.93 -27.08
CA GLN A 213 -4.96 -2.76 -27.29
C GLN A 213 -6.28 -2.04 -27.00
N PHE A 214 -6.36 -1.29 -25.89
CA PHE A 214 -7.64 -0.77 -25.38
C PHE A 214 -7.83 0.74 -25.58
N VAL A 215 -6.76 1.48 -25.82
CA VAL A 215 -6.81 2.92 -26.14
C VAL A 215 -6.58 3.15 -27.64
N GLY A 216 -5.81 2.27 -28.30
CA GLY A 216 -5.46 2.42 -29.73
C GLY A 216 -4.22 3.30 -29.96
N GLU A 217 -3.49 3.63 -28.89
CA GLU A 217 -2.31 4.50 -28.94
C GLU A 217 -1.03 3.68 -28.83
N ASN A 218 -0.04 4.01 -29.66
CA ASN A 218 1.33 3.55 -29.46
C ASN A 218 2.05 4.63 -28.67
N TYR A 219 2.42 4.33 -27.42
CA TYR A 219 3.23 5.22 -26.61
C TYR A 219 4.52 4.52 -26.20
N SER A 220 5.63 5.26 -26.23
CA SER A 220 6.91 4.80 -25.70
C SER A 220 7.06 5.40 -24.32
N ALA A 221 6.55 4.71 -23.31
CA ALA A 221 6.88 4.93 -21.90
C ALA A 221 8.37 5.23 -21.73
N ARG A 222 8.70 6.44 -21.29
CA ARG A 222 10.09 6.89 -21.18
C ARG A 222 10.31 7.83 -19.99
N ILE A 223 9.27 8.34 -19.34
CA ILE A 223 9.38 9.07 -18.07
C ILE A 223 8.07 8.85 -17.29
N ALA A 224 8.16 8.84 -15.96
CA ALA A 224 7.04 8.48 -15.09
C ALA A 224 5.74 9.27 -15.36
N ILE A 225 5.83 10.56 -15.74
CA ILE A 225 4.63 11.37 -16.04
C ILE A 225 3.89 10.90 -17.30
N GLU A 226 4.60 10.43 -18.32
CA GLU A 226 4.00 9.88 -19.55
C GLU A 226 3.32 8.53 -19.25
N ASP A 227 3.91 7.72 -18.37
CA ASP A 227 3.30 6.47 -17.91
C ASP A 227 2.06 6.71 -17.07
N VAL A 228 2.08 7.70 -16.18
CA VAL A 228 0.92 8.10 -15.39
C VAL A 228 -0.23 8.60 -16.27
N ASP A 229 0.05 9.41 -17.28
CA ASP A 229 -0.96 9.92 -18.22
C ASP A 229 -1.57 8.79 -19.06
N SER A 230 -0.73 7.88 -19.55
CA SER A 230 -1.17 6.70 -20.31
C SER A 230 -1.99 5.75 -19.45
N LEU A 231 -1.57 5.53 -18.20
CA LEU A 231 -2.29 4.67 -17.26
C LEU A 231 -3.65 5.25 -16.88
N LYS A 232 -3.74 6.58 -16.66
CA LYS A 232 -5.01 7.25 -16.43
C LYS A 232 -5.98 7.01 -17.60
N THR A 233 -5.49 7.23 -18.82
CA THR A 233 -6.30 7.04 -20.04
C THR A 233 -6.75 5.58 -20.18
N LEU A 234 -5.85 4.62 -19.94
CA LEU A 234 -6.19 3.21 -19.92
C LEU A 234 -7.22 2.87 -18.83
N ASN A 235 -7.13 3.49 -17.65
CA ASN A 235 -8.12 3.31 -16.60
C ASN A 235 -9.50 3.82 -17.04
N ASP A 236 -9.57 5.00 -17.64
CA ASP A 236 -10.84 5.59 -18.08
C ASP A 236 -11.49 4.75 -19.18
N ARG A 237 -10.69 4.15 -20.07
CA ARG A 237 -11.16 3.30 -21.17
C ARG A 237 -11.48 1.86 -20.77
N LYS A 238 -10.73 1.27 -19.83
CA LYS A 238 -10.79 -0.17 -19.53
C LYS A 238 -10.92 -0.49 -18.05
N PHE A 239 -10.04 0.00 -17.18
CA PHE A 239 -9.99 -0.48 -15.80
C PHE A 239 -11.11 0.02 -14.89
N THR A 240 -11.73 1.17 -15.17
CA THR A 240 -12.80 1.73 -14.31
C THR A 240 -13.94 0.75 -14.09
N SER A 241 -14.30 -0.05 -15.10
CA SER A 241 -15.33 -1.09 -15.00
C SER A 241 -14.86 -2.42 -14.41
N LEU A 242 -13.54 -2.65 -14.35
CA LEU A 242 -12.94 -3.93 -13.95
C LEU A 242 -12.47 -3.96 -12.50
N VAL A 243 -11.97 -2.82 -12.00
CA VAL A 243 -11.44 -2.70 -10.64
C VAL A 243 -12.56 -2.92 -9.63
N LYS A 244 -12.36 -3.85 -8.70
CA LYS A 244 -13.25 -4.14 -7.58
C LYS A 244 -12.58 -3.78 -6.26
N PHE A 245 -13.36 -3.74 -5.17
CA PHE A 245 -12.83 -3.53 -3.82
C PHE A 245 -11.77 -4.58 -3.45
N ASP A 246 -12.00 -5.84 -3.84
CA ASP A 246 -11.07 -6.95 -3.69
C ASP A 246 -9.72 -6.74 -4.40
N ASP A 247 -9.59 -5.71 -5.26
CA ASP A 247 -8.36 -5.37 -5.97
C ASP A 247 -7.51 -4.29 -5.28
N VAL A 248 -8.00 -3.74 -4.16
CA VAL A 248 -7.20 -2.90 -3.25
C VAL A 248 -6.36 -3.78 -2.31
N PHE A 249 -5.12 -3.37 -2.04
CA PHE A 249 -4.28 -3.96 -1.01
C PHE A 249 -3.84 -2.92 0.02
N SER A 250 -3.70 -3.36 1.27
CA SER A 250 -3.32 -2.53 2.42
C SER A 250 -2.03 -1.74 2.19
N VAL A 251 -1.96 -0.53 2.75
CA VAL A 251 -0.73 0.27 2.74
C VAL A 251 0.44 -0.43 3.46
N LEU A 252 0.11 -1.32 4.38
CA LEU A 252 1.07 -2.11 5.19
C LEU A 252 1.33 -3.50 4.62
N TYR A 253 0.87 -3.79 3.40
CA TYR A 253 0.96 -5.10 2.76
C TYR A 253 2.37 -5.72 2.86
N HIS A 254 3.42 -4.98 2.51
CA HIS A 254 4.78 -5.52 2.54
C HIS A 254 5.28 -5.78 3.97
N ASN A 255 4.99 -4.89 4.91
CA ASN A 255 5.34 -5.07 6.32
C ASN A 255 4.67 -6.34 6.89
N TYR A 256 3.41 -6.58 6.52
CA TYR A 256 2.70 -7.79 6.93
C TYR A 256 3.25 -9.04 6.24
N MET A 257 3.57 -8.97 4.95
CA MET A 257 4.24 -10.07 4.24
C MET A 257 5.56 -10.47 4.92
N ASP A 258 6.37 -9.51 5.35
CA ASP A 258 7.63 -9.76 6.05
C ASP A 258 7.38 -10.46 7.41
N SER A 259 6.30 -10.09 8.11
CA SER A 259 5.90 -10.71 9.38
C SER A 259 5.50 -12.19 9.26
N TYR A 260 5.16 -12.67 8.05
CA TYR A 260 4.74 -14.06 7.83
C TYR A 260 5.88 -15.02 7.48
N SER A 261 7.13 -14.58 7.57
CA SER A 261 8.29 -15.38 7.18
C SER A 261 8.39 -16.73 7.91
N ASP A 262 8.12 -16.76 9.22
CA ASP A 262 8.10 -17.99 10.03
C ASP A 262 6.99 -18.96 9.60
N LEU A 263 5.78 -18.44 9.45
CA LEU A 263 4.60 -19.19 9.03
C LEU A 263 4.81 -19.87 7.67
N LEU A 264 5.45 -19.16 6.73
CA LEU A 264 5.80 -19.68 5.41
C LEU A 264 6.91 -20.72 5.47
N ARG A 265 7.99 -20.44 6.22
CA ARG A 265 9.13 -21.36 6.39
C ARG A 265 8.70 -22.68 7.01
N ASN A 266 7.82 -22.63 8.00
CA ASN A 266 7.28 -23.80 8.69
C ASN A 266 6.08 -24.44 7.97
N LYS A 267 5.70 -23.94 6.79
CA LYS A 267 4.59 -24.43 5.97
C LYS A 267 3.24 -24.47 6.71
N ILE A 268 3.06 -23.57 7.66
CA ILE A 268 1.80 -23.40 8.41
C ILE A 268 0.71 -22.88 7.48
N VAL A 269 1.07 -21.93 6.62
CA VAL A 269 0.19 -21.34 5.60
C VAL A 269 0.90 -21.25 4.26
N SER A 270 0.11 -21.25 3.19
CA SER A 270 0.61 -21.08 1.83
C SER A 270 0.85 -19.60 1.50
N MET A 271 1.70 -19.34 0.51
CA MET A 271 1.95 -17.97 0.01
C MET A 271 0.66 -17.22 -0.38
N PRO A 272 -0.31 -17.82 -1.11
CA PRO A 272 -1.58 -17.16 -1.40
C PRO A 272 -2.37 -16.74 -0.15
N VAL A 273 -2.32 -17.53 0.93
CA VAL A 273 -2.99 -17.21 2.19
C VAL A 273 -2.33 -16.00 2.86
N CYS A 274 -0.99 -15.97 2.93
CA CYS A 274 -0.27 -14.80 3.45
C CYS A 274 -0.54 -13.54 2.62
N MET A 275 -0.57 -13.67 1.30
CA MET A 275 -0.91 -12.56 0.40
C MET A 275 -2.32 -12.03 0.66
N GLN A 276 -3.30 -12.92 0.89
CA GLN A 276 -4.67 -12.52 1.21
C GLN A 276 -4.76 -11.83 2.58
N LEU A 277 -4.11 -12.38 3.60
CA LEU A 277 -4.05 -11.78 4.93
C LEU A 277 -3.41 -10.38 4.90
N ALA A 278 -2.22 -10.26 4.28
CA ALA A 278 -1.51 -8.99 4.15
C ALA A 278 -2.31 -7.96 3.35
N ARG A 279 -3.00 -8.41 2.30
CA ARG A 279 -3.87 -7.58 1.45
C ARG A 279 -4.99 -6.96 2.26
N ASP A 280 -5.63 -7.76 3.11
CA ASP A 280 -6.74 -7.33 3.96
C ASP A 280 -6.29 -6.59 5.22
N GLY A 281 -4.97 -6.40 5.37
CA GLY A 281 -4.38 -5.67 6.49
C GLY A 281 -4.29 -6.50 7.78
N ILE A 282 -4.51 -7.80 7.69
CA ILE A 282 -4.29 -8.70 8.82
C ILE A 282 -2.78 -8.88 8.97
N SER A 283 -2.30 -8.83 10.21
CA SER A 283 -0.89 -8.98 10.58
C SER A 283 -0.73 -10.22 11.45
N LEU A 284 0.51 -10.68 11.65
CA LEU A 284 0.76 -11.78 12.58
C LEU A 284 0.22 -11.51 13.99
N LYS A 285 0.31 -10.26 14.46
CA LYS A 285 -0.22 -9.83 15.76
C LYS A 285 -1.74 -9.96 15.83
N HIS A 286 -2.46 -9.61 14.76
CA HIS A 286 -3.91 -9.82 14.66
C HIS A 286 -4.27 -11.29 14.80
N LEU A 287 -3.50 -12.17 14.17
CA LEU A 287 -3.71 -13.60 14.25
C LEU A 287 -3.46 -14.13 15.67
N LYS A 288 -2.39 -13.71 16.34
CA LYS A 288 -2.13 -14.10 17.75
C LYS A 288 -3.25 -13.62 18.67
N LEU A 289 -3.66 -12.34 18.57
CA LEU A 289 -4.76 -11.78 19.37
C LEU A 289 -6.08 -12.56 19.20
N ALA A 290 -6.44 -12.92 17.96
CA ALA A 290 -7.62 -13.75 17.74
C ALA A 290 -7.42 -15.20 18.21
N SER A 291 -6.21 -15.75 18.09
CA SER A 291 -5.89 -17.10 18.55
C SER A 291 -6.09 -17.25 20.06
N ASP A 292 -5.64 -16.26 20.85
CA ASP A 292 -5.69 -16.28 22.31
C ASP A 292 -7.13 -16.37 22.86
N VAL A 293 -8.12 -15.96 22.07
CA VAL A 293 -9.55 -16.03 22.40
C VAL A 293 -10.32 -17.07 21.57
N ASN A 294 -9.63 -17.97 20.85
CA ASN A 294 -10.22 -18.93 19.90
C ASN A 294 -11.15 -18.26 18.85
N GLY A 295 -10.81 -17.02 18.49
CA GLY A 295 -11.55 -16.13 17.61
C GLY A 295 -11.30 -16.31 16.12
N LEU A 296 -10.21 -16.99 15.74
CA LEU A 296 -9.78 -17.10 14.33
C LEU A 296 -10.86 -17.68 13.41
N LYS A 297 -11.61 -18.70 13.88
CA LYS A 297 -12.70 -19.34 13.14
C LYS A 297 -13.90 -18.44 12.86
N PHE A 298 -14.03 -17.33 13.58
CA PHE A 298 -15.12 -16.37 13.39
C PHE A 298 -14.72 -15.21 12.50
N VAL A 299 -13.44 -14.83 12.50
CA VAL A 299 -12.97 -13.63 11.81
C VAL A 299 -12.40 -13.95 10.42
N LEU A 300 -11.57 -14.98 10.32
CA LEU A 300 -10.87 -15.29 9.07
C LEU A 300 -11.77 -15.75 7.89
N PRO A 301 -12.97 -16.33 8.09
CA PRO A 301 -13.89 -16.58 6.99
C PRO A 301 -14.32 -15.32 6.23
N ASP A 302 -14.48 -14.18 6.91
CA ASP A 302 -14.84 -12.90 6.28
C ASP A 302 -13.73 -12.39 5.34
N HIS A 303 -12.51 -12.88 5.55
CA HIS A 303 -11.31 -12.61 4.75
C HIS A 303 -11.01 -13.73 3.73
N LYS A 304 -11.99 -14.61 3.49
CA LYS A 304 -11.91 -15.71 2.50
C LYS A 304 -10.75 -16.67 2.78
N ILE A 305 -10.33 -16.80 4.04
CA ILE A 305 -9.27 -17.73 4.44
C ILE A 305 -9.86 -19.14 4.58
N PRO A 306 -9.26 -20.17 3.94
CA PRO A 306 -9.80 -21.53 4.01
C PRO A 306 -9.79 -22.10 5.44
N PRO A 307 -10.82 -22.87 5.86
CA PRO A 307 -10.88 -23.45 7.21
C PRO A 307 -9.64 -24.26 7.60
N LYS A 308 -9.02 -24.97 6.65
CA LYS A 308 -7.77 -25.70 6.87
C LYS A 308 -6.65 -24.77 7.35
N SER A 309 -6.51 -23.60 6.72
CA SER A 309 -5.49 -22.61 7.09
C SER A 309 -5.81 -21.96 8.42
N VAL A 310 -7.09 -21.72 8.72
CA VAL A 310 -7.52 -21.23 10.04
C VAL A 310 -7.06 -22.17 11.14
N ASN A 311 -7.30 -23.48 11.00
CA ASN A 311 -6.88 -24.47 11.98
C ASN A 311 -5.35 -24.53 12.12
N SER A 312 -4.60 -24.54 11.00
CA SER A 312 -3.13 -24.54 11.07
C SER A 312 -2.55 -23.32 11.77
N ILE A 313 -3.15 -22.13 11.58
CA ILE A 313 -2.74 -20.92 12.30
C ILE A 313 -3.08 -21.04 13.80
N GLN A 314 -4.25 -21.58 14.14
CA GLN A 314 -4.65 -21.80 15.54
C GLN A 314 -3.68 -22.76 16.26
N ASP A 315 -3.34 -23.88 15.62
CA ASP A 315 -2.42 -24.88 16.18
C ASP A 315 -1.02 -24.28 16.37
N TYR A 316 -0.54 -23.48 15.40
CA TYR A 316 0.77 -22.83 15.46
C TYR A 316 0.93 -21.97 16.73
N PHE A 317 -0.07 -21.15 17.06
CA PHE A 317 0.00 -20.28 18.24
C PHE A 317 -0.29 -20.97 19.57
N GLN A 318 -0.87 -22.18 19.54
CA GLN A 318 -1.09 -23.01 20.74
C GLN A 318 0.15 -23.87 21.09
N ILE A 319 1.06 -24.09 20.14
CA ILE A 319 2.33 -24.81 20.35
C ILE A 319 3.43 -23.88 20.88
N GLU A 320 3.32 -22.57 20.64
CA GLU A 320 4.28 -21.55 21.10
C GLU A 320 4.06 -21.08 22.56
N GLU A 321 3.12 -21.67 23.30
CA GLU A 321 2.91 -21.47 24.76
C GLU A 321 3.50 -22.62 25.59
#